data_AF-A0A931Z158-F1
#
_entry.id   AF-A0A931Z158-F1
#
_cell.length_a   1.000
_cell.length_b   1.000
_cell.length_c   1.000
_cell.angle_alpha   90.00
_cell.angle_beta   90.00
_cell.angle_gamma   90.00
#
_symmetry.space_group_name_H-M   'P 1'
#
loop_
_entity.id
_entity.type
_entity.pdbx_description
1 polymer ?
#
loop_
_entity_poly.entity_id
_entity_poly.type
_entity_poly.pdbx_seq_one_letter_code
_entity_poly.pdbx_strand_id
1 'polypeptide(L)'
;MRAVALPLVVLIGAAYEVVLLFTPLLAPYRFPIPYAVPVFDTPFVLAAVAVAYLCLKRHRLHADRRSAVLGPVCWLAALLGLAHILTQPDYPGTPGVNPGIAPYFFFLSYLAAFVGAGLALRAPAGRLALSERARFWVGVGFLALGLLLALVVPEIRPVLPSLVMRPGRLTPFAIAAGGIVNGLAALGALWAGRRVLAGREADPFARCLVLATLIWLFGLAGFLIHPFRYGVSWYVAGFARPVGLGVILLGLARAQETRRGAS
;
A
#
# COMPACT_ATOMS: atom_id res chain seq x y z
N MET A 1 -9.92 18.14 -28.13
CA MET A 1 -8.55 18.11 -27.59
C MET A 1 -8.28 16.99 -26.57
N ARG A 2 -9.16 16.72 -25.58
CA ARG A 2 -8.96 15.64 -24.59
C ARG A 2 -8.90 14.21 -25.19
N ALA A 3 -9.60 13.96 -26.29
CA ALA A 3 -9.70 12.64 -26.93
C ALA A 3 -8.40 12.16 -27.63
N VAL A 4 -7.51 13.08 -28.03
CA VAL A 4 -6.23 12.76 -28.69
C VAL A 4 -5.07 12.74 -27.69
N ALA A 5 -5.16 13.54 -26.63
CA ALA A 5 -4.13 13.62 -25.60
C ALA A 5 -3.95 12.31 -24.82
N LEU A 6 -5.06 11.65 -24.45
CA LEU A 6 -5.00 10.38 -23.70
C LEU A 6 -4.30 9.25 -24.50
N PRO A 7 -4.69 8.92 -25.74
CA PRO A 7 -4.01 7.89 -26.50
C PRO A 7 -2.55 8.26 -26.81
N LEU A 8 -2.24 9.53 -27.05
CA LEU A 8 -0.86 9.98 -27.24
C LEU A 8 -0.01 9.78 -25.98
N VAL A 9 -0.53 10.12 -24.80
CA VAL A 9 0.15 9.89 -23.51
C VAL A 9 0.35 8.39 -23.26
N VAL A 10 -0.65 7.55 -23.56
CA VAL A 10 -0.53 6.09 -23.47
C VAL A 10 0.54 5.57 -24.43
N LEU A 11 0.58 6.06 -25.67
CA LEU A 11 1.55 5.64 -26.69
C LEU A 11 2.98 6.03 -26.30
N ILE A 12 3.16 7.26 -25.77
CA ILE A 12 4.44 7.76 -25.25
C ILE A 12 4.88 6.93 -24.05
N GLY A 13 3.98 6.64 -23.10
CA GLY A 13 4.26 5.79 -21.95
C GLY A 13 4.65 4.37 -22.36
N ALA A 14 3.93 3.78 -23.31
CA ALA A 14 4.24 2.45 -23.85
C ALA A 14 5.59 2.44 -24.59
N ALA A 15 5.86 3.46 -25.42
CA ALA A 15 7.15 3.59 -26.11
C ALA A 15 8.30 3.75 -25.11
N TYR A 16 8.13 4.56 -24.06
CA TYR A 16 9.09 4.71 -22.98
C TYR A 16 9.38 3.37 -22.27
N GLU A 17 8.34 2.61 -21.92
CA GLU A 17 8.48 1.28 -21.30
C GLU A 17 9.16 0.27 -22.23
N VAL A 18 8.79 0.23 -23.52
CA VAL A 18 9.44 -0.63 -24.53
C VAL A 18 10.93 -0.30 -24.63
N VAL A 19 11.28 0.98 -24.71
CA VAL A 19 12.70 1.39 -24.76
C VAL A 19 13.44 1.01 -23.48
N LEU A 20 12.80 1.11 -22.30
CA LEU A 20 13.39 0.67 -21.03
C LEU A 20 13.56 -0.86 -20.93
N LEU A 21 12.66 -1.64 -21.53
CA LEU A 21 12.70 -3.11 -21.50
C LEU A 21 13.82 -3.66 -22.39
N PHE A 22 14.00 -3.07 -23.57
CA PHE A 22 14.90 -3.61 -24.59
C PHE A 22 16.23 -2.86 -24.68
N THR A 23 16.36 -1.69 -24.04
CA THR A 23 17.59 -0.90 -24.12
C THR A 23 17.95 -0.24 -22.79
N PRO A 24 19.24 -0.06 -22.48
CA PRO A 24 19.69 0.75 -21.34
C PRO A 24 19.68 2.26 -21.65
N LEU A 25 19.25 2.67 -22.85
CA LEU A 25 19.45 4.01 -23.40
C LEU A 25 18.79 5.12 -22.55
N LEU A 26 17.62 4.80 -21.98
CA LEU A 26 16.87 5.71 -21.10
C LEU A 26 17.14 5.50 -19.62
N ALA A 27 18.03 4.57 -19.25
CA ALA A 27 18.37 4.31 -17.85
C ALA A 27 18.93 5.53 -17.10
N PRO A 28 19.73 6.43 -17.72
CA PRO A 28 20.20 7.67 -17.10
C PRO A 28 19.11 8.77 -17.02
N TYR A 29 18.10 8.70 -17.88
CA TYR A 29 17.00 9.69 -17.99
C TYR A 29 15.76 9.29 -17.18
N ARG A 30 15.87 8.23 -16.37
CA ARG A 30 14.87 7.86 -15.38
C ARG A 30 14.82 8.98 -14.35
N PHE A 31 13.81 9.83 -14.44
CA PHE A 31 13.58 10.95 -13.54
C PHE A 31 13.66 10.51 -12.06
N PRO A 32 14.82 10.70 -11.40
CA PRO A 32 14.96 10.48 -9.97
C PRO A 32 14.45 11.77 -9.36
N ILE A 33 13.21 11.79 -8.83
CA ILE A 33 12.66 13.06 -8.37
C ILE A 33 12.02 12.97 -6.98
N PRO A 34 12.28 13.96 -6.10
CA PRO A 34 11.54 14.22 -4.86
C PRO A 34 10.01 14.28 -4.96
N TYR A 35 9.38 14.07 -6.13
CA TYR A 35 7.92 14.11 -6.30
C TYR A 35 7.22 12.80 -5.91
N ALA A 36 7.89 11.64 -5.95
CA ALA A 36 7.27 10.37 -5.54
C ALA A 36 6.71 10.42 -4.11
N VAL A 37 7.49 11.02 -3.22
CA VAL A 37 7.12 11.23 -1.81
C VAL A 37 5.84 12.07 -1.67
N PRO A 38 5.78 13.33 -2.12
CA PRO A 38 4.57 14.16 -1.99
C PRO A 38 3.41 13.69 -2.86
N VAL A 39 3.64 13.00 -3.98
CA VAL A 39 2.58 12.63 -4.93
C VAL A 39 1.85 11.35 -4.55
N PHE A 40 2.54 10.34 -3.98
CA PHE A 40 1.86 9.10 -3.59
C PHE A 40 2.29 8.50 -2.25
N ASP A 41 3.55 8.62 -1.80
CA ASP A 41 3.95 8.01 -0.51
C ASP A 41 3.35 8.76 0.69
N THR A 42 3.44 10.08 0.69
CA THR A 42 2.85 10.93 1.72
C THR A 42 1.32 10.81 1.71
N PRO A 43 0.62 10.91 0.56
CA PRO A 43 -0.81 10.60 0.51
C PRO A 43 -1.16 9.21 1.00
N PHE A 44 -0.34 8.19 0.70
CA PHE A 44 -0.53 6.84 1.20
C PHE A 44 -0.44 6.77 2.73
N VAL A 45 0.64 7.33 3.30
CA VAL A 45 0.84 7.38 4.75
C VAL A 45 -0.34 8.10 5.41
N LEU A 46 -0.73 9.28 4.93
CA LEU A 46 -1.84 10.06 5.47
C LEU A 46 -3.17 9.32 5.36
N ALA A 47 -3.46 8.68 4.22
CA ALA A 47 -4.67 7.88 4.06
C ALA A 47 -4.67 6.68 5.01
N ALA A 48 -3.52 6.04 5.21
CA ALA A 48 -3.38 4.90 6.10
C ALA A 48 -3.57 5.31 7.56
N VAL A 49 -3.01 6.46 7.97
CA VAL A 49 -3.25 7.12 9.26
C VAL A 49 -4.75 7.38 9.44
N ALA A 50 -5.39 7.97 8.43
CA ALA A 50 -6.81 8.32 8.50
C ALA A 50 -7.70 7.09 8.67
N VAL A 51 -7.47 6.02 7.88
CA VAL A 51 -8.19 4.75 8.03
C VAL A 51 -7.93 4.16 9.41
N ALA A 52 -6.66 4.08 9.84
CA ALA A 52 -6.28 3.54 11.15
C ALA A 52 -7.00 4.28 12.27
N TYR A 53 -6.97 5.62 12.24
CA TYR A 53 -7.62 6.46 13.21
C TYR A 53 -9.15 6.28 13.21
N LEU A 54 -9.81 6.28 12.05
CA LEU A 54 -11.26 6.10 11.96
C LEU A 54 -11.70 4.72 12.45
N CYS A 55 -10.89 3.68 12.22
CA CYS A 55 -11.13 2.34 12.72
C CYS A 55 -10.88 2.20 14.23
N LEU A 56 -9.99 2.99 14.82
CA LEU A 56 -9.59 2.88 16.24
C LEU A 56 -10.29 3.89 17.18
N LYS A 57 -10.82 5.01 16.68
CA LYS A 57 -11.36 6.09 17.54
C LYS A 57 -12.74 5.78 18.15
N ARG A 58 -12.93 6.28 19.38
CA ARG A 58 -14.06 6.14 20.33
C ARG A 58 -15.44 6.59 19.83
N HIS A 59 -15.57 7.42 18.80
CA HIS A 59 -16.90 7.90 18.37
C HIS A 59 -17.64 6.84 17.54
N ARG A 60 -18.14 5.77 18.20
CA ARG A 60 -19.27 4.87 17.85
C ARG A 60 -19.42 4.28 16.43
N LEU A 61 -18.62 4.65 15.44
CA LEU A 61 -18.96 4.49 14.03
C LEU A 61 -18.65 3.07 13.52
N HIS A 62 -17.63 2.42 14.08
CA HIS A 62 -17.17 1.10 13.66
C HIS A 62 -16.56 0.28 14.80
N ALA A 63 -17.36 0.03 15.85
CA ALA A 63 -17.01 -0.98 16.86
C ALA A 63 -17.19 -2.41 16.31
N ASP A 64 -17.01 -2.63 15.01
CA ASP A 64 -17.14 -3.93 14.37
C ASP A 64 -15.77 -4.61 14.22
N ARG A 65 -15.78 -5.94 14.26
CA ARG A 65 -14.55 -6.75 14.23
C ARG A 65 -13.68 -6.44 13.00
N ARG A 66 -14.29 -6.13 11.85
CA ARG A 66 -13.54 -5.80 10.62
C ARG A 66 -12.68 -4.56 10.83
N SER A 67 -13.27 -3.49 11.35
CA SER A 67 -12.55 -2.23 11.59
C SER A 67 -11.51 -2.36 12.69
N ALA A 68 -11.81 -3.11 13.75
CA ALA A 68 -10.85 -3.38 14.82
C ALA A 68 -9.61 -4.17 14.34
N VAL A 69 -9.75 -4.96 13.27
CA VAL A 69 -8.64 -5.65 12.61
C VAL A 69 -7.94 -4.75 11.60
N LEU A 70 -8.71 -4.02 10.79
CA LEU A 70 -8.18 -3.17 9.73
C LEU A 70 -7.35 -2.00 10.26
N GLY A 71 -7.81 -1.35 11.34
CA GLY A 71 -7.14 -0.19 11.92
C GLY A 71 -5.67 -0.45 12.29
N PRO A 72 -5.38 -1.48 13.10
CA PRO A 72 -4.03 -1.94 13.40
C PRO A 72 -3.14 -2.16 12.16
N VAL A 73 -3.68 -2.81 11.13
CA VAL A 73 -2.91 -3.15 9.94
C VAL A 73 -2.67 -1.92 9.04
N CYS A 74 -3.64 -1.01 8.94
CA CYS A 74 -3.42 0.30 8.30
C CYS A 74 -2.38 1.12 9.06
N TRP A 75 -2.28 0.95 10.38
CA TRP A 75 -1.23 1.59 11.17
C TRP A 75 0.16 1.06 10.85
N LEU A 76 0.31 -0.26 10.78
CA LEU A 76 1.52 -0.89 10.27
C LEU A 76 1.86 -0.43 8.84
N ALA A 77 0.87 -0.37 7.94
CA ALA A 77 1.06 0.08 6.57
C ALA A 77 1.56 1.54 6.50
N ALA A 78 1.06 2.43 7.35
CA ALA A 78 1.53 3.81 7.47
C ALA A 78 3.00 3.87 7.91
N LEU A 79 3.37 3.08 8.92
CA LEU A 79 4.75 3.01 9.42
C LEU A 79 5.72 2.48 8.36
N LEU A 80 5.30 1.46 7.61
CA LEU A 80 6.07 0.93 6.49
C LEU A 80 6.19 1.95 5.35
N GLY A 81 5.14 2.74 5.09
CA GLY A 81 5.18 3.86 4.15
C GLY A 81 6.17 4.94 4.57
N LEU A 82 6.21 5.29 5.87
CA LEU A 82 7.19 6.22 6.41
C LEU A 82 8.62 5.66 6.29
N ALA A 83 8.84 4.40 6.66
CA ALA A 83 10.14 3.75 6.48
C ALA A 83 10.57 3.72 5.01
N HIS A 84 9.64 3.52 4.08
CA HIS A 84 9.89 3.61 2.65
C HIS A 84 10.38 5.01 2.24
N ILE A 85 9.73 6.08 2.71
CA ILE A 85 10.14 7.48 2.46
C ILE A 85 11.54 7.73 3.02
N LEU A 86 11.78 7.36 4.29
CA LEU A 86 13.04 7.58 5.00
C LEU A 86 14.21 6.74 4.48
N THR A 87 13.95 5.79 3.59
CA THR A 87 15.00 4.97 2.95
C THR A 87 15.15 5.25 1.46
N GLN A 88 14.50 6.30 0.95
CA GLN A 88 14.74 6.76 -0.41
C GLN A 88 16.17 7.35 -0.50
N PRO A 89 17.03 6.82 -1.38
CA PRO A 89 18.40 7.28 -1.59
C PRO A 89 18.50 8.66 -2.25
N ASP A 90 17.44 9.10 -2.92
CA ASP A 90 17.40 10.31 -3.76
C ASP A 90 16.70 11.48 -3.05
N TYR A 91 16.49 11.39 -1.73
CA TYR A 91 15.83 12.42 -0.93
C TYR A 91 16.87 13.28 -0.18
N PRO A 92 16.70 14.61 -0.08
CA PRO A 92 17.69 15.50 0.54
C PRO A 92 18.05 15.16 1.99
N GLY A 93 17.12 14.53 2.73
CA GLY A 93 17.32 14.13 4.12
C GLY A 93 18.05 12.78 4.33
N THR A 94 18.38 12.07 3.25
CA THR A 94 18.89 10.68 3.30
C THR A 94 20.05 10.43 2.32
N PRO A 95 21.06 11.33 2.25
CA PRO A 95 22.19 11.14 1.35
C PRO A 95 22.95 9.84 1.67
N GLY A 96 23.29 9.06 0.63
CA GLY A 96 24.11 7.85 0.75
C GLY A 96 23.37 6.59 1.22
N VAL A 97 22.04 6.62 1.36
CA VAL A 97 21.26 5.39 1.61
C VAL A 97 21.32 4.46 0.40
N ASN A 98 21.42 3.15 0.63
CA ASN A 98 21.45 2.16 -0.45
C ASN A 98 20.07 2.11 -1.18
N PRO A 99 20.02 2.31 -2.51
CA PRO A 99 18.78 2.29 -3.29
C PRO A 99 18.00 0.96 -3.23
N GLY A 100 18.67 -0.12 -2.83
CA GLY A 100 18.08 -1.45 -2.66
C GLY A 100 17.22 -1.64 -1.42
N ILE A 101 17.23 -0.69 -0.48
CA ILE A 101 16.52 -0.82 0.81
C ILE A 101 15.04 -0.43 0.68
N ALA A 102 14.73 0.72 0.10
CA ALA A 102 13.35 1.23 0.00
C ALA A 102 12.35 0.20 -0.58
N PRO A 103 12.70 -0.63 -1.59
CA PRO A 103 11.80 -1.66 -2.12
C PRO A 103 11.31 -2.68 -1.09
N TYR A 104 12.08 -2.98 -0.03
CA TYR A 104 11.59 -3.85 1.06
C TYR A 104 10.32 -3.28 1.70
N PHE A 105 10.38 -2.02 2.11
CA PHE A 105 9.24 -1.35 2.75
C PHE A 105 8.08 -1.13 1.79
N PHE A 106 8.37 -0.94 0.50
CA PHE A 106 7.35 -0.92 -0.55
C PHE A 106 6.55 -2.22 -0.58
N PHE A 107 7.24 -3.37 -0.72
CA PHE A 107 6.58 -4.69 -0.73
C PHE A 107 5.91 -5.02 0.60
N LEU A 108 6.51 -4.67 1.73
CA LEU A 108 5.91 -4.89 3.05
C LEU A 108 4.64 -4.05 3.23
N SER A 109 4.60 -2.82 2.70
CA SER A 109 3.40 -1.98 2.78
C SER A 109 2.22 -2.58 2.00
N TYR A 110 2.50 -3.18 0.84
CA TYR A 110 1.53 -3.97 0.08
C TYR A 110 1.08 -5.22 0.82
N LEU A 111 2.03 -5.95 1.41
CA LEU A 111 1.73 -7.15 2.18
C LEU A 111 0.82 -6.83 3.36
N ALA A 112 1.13 -5.77 4.11
CA ALA A 112 0.28 -5.29 5.18
C ALA A 112 -1.12 -4.94 4.66
N ALA A 113 -1.22 -4.21 3.55
CA ALA A 113 -2.50 -3.86 2.95
C ALA A 113 -3.35 -5.10 2.58
N PHE A 114 -2.76 -6.09 1.90
CA PHE A 114 -3.44 -7.34 1.53
C PHE A 114 -3.84 -8.17 2.74
N VAL A 115 -2.93 -8.37 3.70
CA VAL A 115 -3.22 -9.10 4.94
C VAL A 115 -4.32 -8.39 5.71
N GLY A 116 -4.27 -7.06 5.83
CA GLY A 116 -5.29 -6.26 6.50
C GLY A 116 -6.67 -6.39 5.86
N ALA A 117 -6.74 -6.26 4.54
CA ALA A 117 -7.99 -6.46 3.80
C ALA A 117 -8.52 -7.90 3.96
N GLY A 118 -7.65 -8.91 3.83
CA GLY A 118 -8.04 -10.31 3.98
C GLY A 118 -8.52 -10.66 5.39
N LEU A 119 -7.81 -10.21 6.42
CA LEU A 119 -8.23 -10.41 7.82
C LEU A 119 -9.54 -9.67 8.12
N ALA A 120 -9.70 -8.44 7.63
CA ALA A 120 -10.94 -7.68 7.79
C ALA A 120 -12.11 -8.39 7.08
N LEU A 121 -11.93 -8.90 5.86
CA LEU A 121 -12.94 -9.66 5.12
C LEU A 121 -13.31 -10.98 5.79
N ARG A 122 -12.37 -11.62 6.51
CA ARG A 122 -12.64 -12.83 7.31
C ARG A 122 -13.25 -12.54 8.66
N ALA A 123 -13.18 -11.30 9.15
CA ALA A 123 -13.62 -11.00 10.50
C ALA A 123 -15.15 -11.20 10.58
N PRO A 124 -15.64 -11.91 11.61
CA PRO A 124 -17.07 -12.18 11.75
C PRO A 124 -17.88 -10.89 11.83
N ALA A 125 -19.09 -10.91 11.29
CA ALA A 125 -20.05 -9.85 11.56
C ALA A 125 -20.29 -9.73 13.06
N GLY A 126 -20.42 -8.50 13.56
CA GLY A 126 -20.68 -8.23 14.97
C GLY A 126 -19.72 -7.22 15.58
N ARG A 127 -20.10 -6.76 16.78
CA ARG A 127 -19.34 -5.74 17.50
C ARG A 127 -18.15 -6.38 18.23
N LEU A 128 -17.00 -5.71 18.21
CA LEU A 128 -15.89 -5.95 19.11
C LEU A 128 -15.75 -4.74 20.03
N ALA A 129 -16.21 -4.90 21.26
CA ALA A 129 -16.02 -3.89 22.29
C ALA A 129 -14.60 -4.02 22.88
N LEU A 130 -13.58 -3.55 22.14
CA LEU A 130 -12.26 -3.35 22.76
C LEU A 130 -12.42 -2.31 23.87
N SER A 131 -11.92 -2.58 25.08
CA SER A 131 -11.88 -1.61 26.17
C SER A 131 -11.00 -0.41 25.81
N GLU A 132 -11.21 0.74 26.44
CA GLU A 132 -10.37 1.93 26.20
C GLU A 132 -8.89 1.63 26.49
N ARG A 133 -8.63 0.87 27.56
CA ARG A 133 -7.29 0.38 27.91
C ARG A 133 -6.69 -0.49 26.80
N ALA A 134 -7.44 -1.44 26.24
CA ALA A 134 -6.95 -2.30 25.18
C ALA A 134 -6.61 -1.50 23.90
N ARG A 135 -7.46 -0.54 23.52
CA ARG A 135 -7.20 0.34 22.36
C ARG A 135 -5.98 1.23 22.57
N PHE A 136 -5.82 1.76 23.79
CA PHE A 136 -4.64 2.53 24.16
C PHE A 136 -3.37 1.70 24.00
N TRP A 137 -3.33 0.48 24.55
CA TRP A 137 -2.16 -0.41 24.41
C TRP A 137 -1.91 -0.85 22.98
N VAL A 138 -2.95 -1.04 22.16
CA VAL A 138 -2.80 -1.26 20.71
C VAL A 138 -2.12 -0.05 20.07
N GLY A 139 -2.57 1.18 20.37
CA GLY A 139 -1.95 2.41 19.88
C GLY A 139 -0.50 2.58 20.33
N VAL A 140 -0.20 2.33 21.61
CA VAL A 140 1.16 2.34 22.16
C VAL A 140 2.03 1.28 21.51
N GLY A 141 1.50 0.07 21.30
CA GLY A 141 2.21 -1.01 20.60
C GLY A 141 2.59 -0.62 19.18
N PHE A 142 1.72 0.07 18.45
CA PHE A 142 2.05 0.60 17.13
C PHE A 142 3.05 1.74 17.16
N LEU A 143 2.94 2.65 18.13
CA LEU A 143 3.92 3.72 18.28
C LEU A 143 5.31 3.16 18.62
N ALA A 144 5.37 2.16 19.52
CA ALA A 144 6.59 1.44 19.86
C ALA A 144 7.14 0.66 18.66
N LEU A 145 6.30 -0.03 17.89
CA LEU A 145 6.70 -0.70 16.66
C LEU A 145 7.20 0.29 15.60
N GLY A 146 6.58 1.46 15.50
CA GLY A 146 7.00 2.55 14.62
C GLY A 146 8.35 3.11 15.01
N LEU A 147 8.57 3.37 16.29
CA LEU A 147 9.85 3.79 16.84
C LEU A 147 10.92 2.70 16.63
N LEU A 148 10.58 1.44 16.88
CA LEU A 148 11.47 0.31 16.65
C LEU A 148 11.86 0.21 15.17
N LEU A 149 10.92 0.34 14.23
CA LEU A 149 11.22 0.40 12.81
C LEU A 149 12.12 1.59 12.50
N ALA A 150 11.83 2.79 13.02
CA ALA A 150 12.67 3.97 12.80
C ALA A 150 14.11 3.80 13.32
N LEU A 151 14.32 3.01 14.37
CA LEU A 151 15.64 2.73 14.97
C LEU A 151 16.36 1.55 14.31
N VAL A 152 15.64 0.46 14.00
CA VAL A 152 16.21 -0.78 13.45
C VAL A 152 16.49 -0.63 11.96
N VAL A 153 15.63 0.08 11.22
CA VAL A 153 15.80 0.24 9.77
C VAL A 153 17.15 0.85 9.39
N PRO A 154 17.65 1.91 10.05
CA PRO A 154 19.00 2.42 9.86
C PRO A 154 20.12 1.39 10.13
N GLU A 155 19.94 0.52 11.12
CA GLU A 155 20.94 -0.46 11.57
C GLU A 155 20.98 -1.73 10.69
N ILE A 156 19.83 -2.18 10.16
CA ILE A 156 19.78 -3.32 9.23
C ILE A 156 20.08 -2.94 7.79
N ARG A 157 19.95 -1.64 7.47
CA ARG A 157 20.27 -1.04 6.17
C ARG A 157 21.62 -1.50 5.55
N PRO A 158 22.72 -1.66 6.31
CA PRO A 158 24.01 -2.05 5.74
C PRO A 158 24.10 -3.54 5.43
N VAL A 159 23.25 -4.38 6.04
CA VAL A 159 23.32 -5.85 5.96
C VAL A 159 22.27 -6.46 5.03
N LEU A 160 21.24 -5.69 4.62
CA LEU A 160 20.25 -6.16 3.68
C LEU A 160 20.82 -6.20 2.25
N PRO A 161 20.68 -7.33 1.53
CA PRO A 161 21.10 -7.39 0.13
C PRO A 161 20.25 -6.44 -0.71
N SER A 162 20.85 -5.86 -1.75
CA SER A 162 20.08 -4.97 -2.63
C SER A 162 19.02 -5.76 -3.40
N LEU A 163 17.74 -5.37 -3.25
CA LEU A 163 16.67 -5.88 -4.10
C LEU A 163 16.72 -5.31 -5.52
N VAL A 164 17.63 -4.37 -5.79
CA VAL A 164 17.74 -3.64 -7.05
C VAL A 164 19.14 -3.86 -7.64
N MET A 165 19.19 -4.28 -8.90
CA MET A 165 20.41 -4.29 -9.71
C MET A 165 20.54 -2.97 -10.47
N ARG A 166 21.78 -2.58 -10.80
CA ARG A 166 22.01 -1.46 -11.73
C ARG A 166 21.38 -1.80 -13.10
N PRO A 167 20.71 -0.85 -13.78
CA PRO A 167 20.59 0.58 -13.46
C PRO A 167 19.30 0.97 -12.69
N GLY A 168 18.71 0.07 -11.89
CA GLY A 168 17.47 0.32 -11.14
C GLY A 168 16.40 -0.77 -11.31
N ARG A 169 16.73 -1.91 -11.90
CA ARG A 169 15.81 -3.04 -12.10
C ARG A 169 15.73 -3.86 -10.82
N LEU A 170 14.56 -4.39 -10.47
CA LEU A 170 14.48 -5.37 -9.38
C LEU A 170 15.28 -6.63 -9.76
N THR A 171 15.90 -7.25 -8.76
CA THR A 171 16.53 -8.56 -8.92
C THR A 171 15.48 -9.64 -9.19
N PRO A 172 15.84 -10.75 -9.87
CA PRO A 172 14.94 -11.89 -10.04
C PRO A 172 14.43 -12.42 -8.69
N PHE A 173 15.30 -12.43 -7.68
CA PHE A 173 14.93 -12.76 -6.31
C PHE A 173 13.86 -11.81 -5.75
N ALA A 174 14.03 -10.49 -5.91
CA ALA A 174 13.04 -9.52 -5.46
C ALA A 174 11.68 -9.68 -6.16
N ILE A 175 11.68 -9.98 -7.46
CA ILE A 175 10.45 -10.24 -8.24
C ILE A 175 9.78 -11.51 -7.74
N ALA A 176 10.54 -12.60 -7.58
CA ALA A 176 10.00 -13.87 -7.12
C ALA A 176 9.48 -13.79 -5.68
N ALA A 177 10.30 -13.33 -4.74
CA ALA A 177 9.91 -13.21 -3.33
C ALA A 177 8.78 -12.19 -3.15
N GLY A 178 8.92 -11.00 -3.73
CA GLY A 178 7.89 -9.96 -3.68
C GLY A 178 6.58 -10.42 -4.32
N GLY A 179 6.64 -11.05 -5.47
CA GLY A 179 5.49 -11.57 -6.21
C GLY A 179 4.80 -12.75 -5.51
N ILE A 180 5.55 -13.74 -5.01
CA ILE A 180 4.98 -14.90 -4.30
C ILE A 180 4.32 -14.43 -3.00
N VAL A 181 5.05 -13.68 -2.16
CA VAL A 181 4.55 -13.30 -0.82
C VAL A 181 3.32 -12.38 -0.93
N ASN A 182 3.40 -11.33 -1.75
CA ASN A 182 2.26 -10.43 -1.93
C ASN A 182 1.14 -11.06 -2.74
N GLY A 183 1.47 -11.88 -3.74
CA GLY A 183 0.48 -12.59 -4.56
C GLY A 183 -0.35 -13.55 -3.72
N LEU A 184 0.29 -14.36 -2.86
CA LEU A 184 -0.42 -15.24 -1.94
C LEU A 184 -1.30 -14.46 -0.94
N ALA A 185 -0.80 -13.33 -0.42
CA ALA A 185 -1.59 -12.47 0.45
C ALA A 185 -2.80 -11.86 -0.27
N ALA A 186 -2.63 -11.38 -1.51
CA ALA A 186 -3.69 -10.83 -2.34
C ALA A 186 -4.73 -11.92 -2.69
N LEU A 187 -4.30 -13.10 -3.09
CA LEU A 187 -5.18 -14.25 -3.35
C LEU A 187 -5.93 -14.65 -2.07
N GLY A 188 -5.27 -14.65 -0.91
CA GLY A 188 -5.90 -14.88 0.38
C GLY A 188 -6.98 -13.84 0.71
N ALA A 189 -6.72 -12.57 0.40
CA ALA A 189 -7.70 -11.49 0.59
C ALA A 189 -8.90 -11.62 -0.37
N LEU A 190 -8.67 -11.94 -1.65
CA LEU A 190 -9.75 -12.19 -2.61
C LEU A 190 -10.56 -13.44 -2.24
N TRP A 191 -9.90 -14.49 -1.76
CA TRP A 191 -10.56 -15.69 -1.25
C TRP A 191 -11.42 -15.41 -0.02
N ALA A 192 -10.96 -14.55 0.88
CA ALA A 192 -11.76 -14.05 2.00
C ALA A 192 -12.99 -13.27 1.50
N GLY A 193 -12.82 -12.46 0.46
CA GLY A 193 -13.88 -11.70 -0.20
C GLY A 193 -14.76 -12.50 -1.17
N ARG A 194 -14.62 -13.83 -1.27
CA ARG A 194 -15.35 -14.63 -2.29
C ARG A 194 -16.87 -14.50 -2.22
N ARG A 195 -17.44 -14.26 -1.04
CA ARG A 195 -18.89 -14.06 -0.87
C ARG A 195 -19.33 -12.72 -1.47
N VAL A 196 -18.52 -11.69 -1.28
CA VAL A 196 -18.70 -10.37 -1.91
C VAL A 196 -18.62 -10.49 -3.43
N LEU A 197 -17.58 -11.16 -3.94
CA LEU A 197 -17.40 -11.39 -5.38
C LEU A 197 -18.55 -12.19 -6.01
N ALA A 198 -19.10 -13.17 -5.28
CA ALA A 198 -20.25 -13.96 -5.71
C ALA A 198 -21.61 -13.24 -5.57
N GLY A 199 -21.62 -11.96 -5.15
CA GLY A 199 -22.86 -11.21 -4.92
C GLY A 199 -23.67 -11.68 -3.70
N ARG A 200 -23.11 -12.54 -2.86
CA ARG A 200 -23.77 -13.15 -1.68
C ARG A 200 -23.59 -12.35 -0.39
N GLU A 201 -22.88 -11.22 -0.46
CA GLU A 201 -22.67 -10.30 0.67
C GLU A 201 -23.12 -8.89 0.28
N ALA A 202 -24.08 -8.37 1.04
CA ALA A 202 -24.68 -7.06 0.80
C ALA A 202 -23.86 -5.90 1.40
N ASP A 203 -22.85 -6.19 2.23
CA ASP A 203 -22.09 -5.18 2.94
C ASP A 203 -21.27 -4.29 1.99
N PRO A 204 -21.62 -2.98 1.87
CA PRO A 204 -20.89 -2.06 1.01
C PRO A 204 -19.43 -1.87 1.41
N PHE A 205 -19.11 -1.98 2.71
CA PHE A 205 -17.74 -1.81 3.18
C PHE A 205 -16.85 -2.99 2.76
N ALA A 206 -17.37 -4.22 2.82
CA ALA A 206 -16.69 -5.40 2.33
C ALA A 206 -16.40 -5.31 0.81
N ARG A 207 -17.31 -4.72 0.03
CA ARG A 207 -17.07 -4.42 -1.40
C ARG A 207 -15.91 -3.46 -1.63
N CYS A 208 -15.81 -2.42 -0.81
CA CYS A 208 -14.67 -1.49 -0.86
C CYS A 208 -13.34 -2.19 -0.55
N LEU A 209 -13.29 -3.12 0.42
CA LEU A 209 -12.08 -3.90 0.73
C LEU A 209 -11.64 -4.80 -0.43
N VAL A 210 -12.59 -5.46 -1.11
CA VAL A 210 -12.30 -6.26 -2.31
C VAL A 210 -11.82 -5.37 -3.45
N LEU A 211 -12.48 -4.24 -3.69
CA LEU A 211 -12.06 -3.29 -4.73
C LEU A 211 -10.67 -2.72 -4.47
N ALA A 212 -10.36 -2.33 -3.24
CA ALA A 212 -9.03 -1.87 -2.84
C ALA A 212 -7.97 -2.96 -3.08
N THR A 213 -8.28 -4.21 -2.73
CA THR A 213 -7.43 -5.38 -2.99
C THR A 213 -7.13 -5.53 -4.50
N LEU A 214 -8.14 -5.39 -5.36
CA LEU A 214 -7.96 -5.47 -6.81
C LEU A 214 -7.10 -4.33 -7.37
N ILE A 215 -7.32 -3.10 -6.88
CA ILE A 215 -6.51 -1.93 -7.27
C ILE A 215 -5.04 -2.13 -6.90
N TRP A 216 -4.79 -2.57 -5.66
CA TRP A 216 -3.44 -2.86 -5.20
C TRP A 216 -2.79 -3.99 -5.99
N LEU A 217 -3.51 -5.08 -6.26
CA LEU A 217 -3.02 -6.20 -7.05
C LEU A 217 -2.65 -5.76 -8.46
N PHE A 218 -3.49 -4.97 -9.12
CA PHE A 218 -3.22 -4.44 -10.45
C PHE A 218 -1.96 -3.57 -10.46
N GLY A 219 -1.86 -2.62 -9.52
CA GLY A 219 -0.69 -1.76 -9.40
C GLY A 219 0.60 -2.55 -9.18
N LEU A 220 0.58 -3.50 -8.23
CA LEU A 220 1.75 -4.31 -7.91
C LEU A 220 2.14 -5.26 -9.05
N ALA A 221 1.17 -5.89 -9.70
CA ALA A 221 1.41 -6.79 -10.83
C ALA A 221 2.09 -6.05 -11.99
N GLY A 222 1.63 -4.85 -12.32
CA GLY A 222 2.27 -4.01 -13.34
C GLY A 222 3.75 -3.76 -13.03
N PHE A 223 4.06 -3.42 -11.78
CA PHE A 223 5.46 -3.22 -11.35
C PHE A 223 6.27 -4.51 -11.36
N LEU A 224 5.70 -5.67 -11.01
CA LEU A 224 6.43 -6.94 -11.06
C LEU A 224 6.72 -7.40 -12.51
N ILE A 225 5.83 -7.08 -13.46
CA ILE A 225 6.01 -7.40 -14.89
C ILE A 225 7.04 -6.47 -15.55
N HIS A 226 7.00 -5.17 -15.20
CA HIS A 226 7.95 -4.16 -15.68
C HIS A 226 8.76 -3.61 -14.50
N PRO A 227 9.73 -4.37 -13.95
CA PRO A 227 10.31 -4.16 -12.63
C PRO A 227 11.44 -3.13 -12.62
N PHE A 228 11.18 -1.97 -13.20
CA PHE A 228 12.12 -0.86 -13.19
C PHE A 228 11.67 0.19 -12.18
N ARG A 229 12.54 0.45 -11.21
CA ARG A 229 12.39 1.60 -10.33
C ARG A 229 12.38 2.87 -11.18
N TYR A 230 11.44 3.77 -10.89
CA TYR A 230 11.16 4.97 -11.69
C TYR A 230 10.61 4.72 -13.10
N GLY A 231 10.20 3.48 -13.41
CA GLY A 231 9.32 3.20 -14.55
C GLY A 231 7.88 3.64 -14.29
N VAL A 232 7.08 3.77 -15.34
CA VAL A 232 5.64 4.06 -15.27
C VAL A 232 4.93 3.02 -14.40
N SER A 233 5.29 1.74 -14.54
CA SER A 233 4.75 0.65 -13.74
C SER A 233 4.98 0.85 -12.22
N TRP A 234 6.15 1.38 -11.84
CA TRP A 234 6.47 1.71 -10.45
C TRP A 234 5.61 2.87 -9.94
N TYR A 235 5.40 3.91 -10.76
CA TYR A 235 4.50 5.01 -10.42
C TYR A 235 3.05 4.53 -10.28
N VAL A 236 2.58 3.68 -11.18
CA VAL A 236 1.24 3.08 -11.10
C VAL A 236 1.07 2.28 -9.81
N ALA A 237 2.07 1.49 -9.42
CA ALA A 237 2.08 0.79 -8.13
C ALA A 237 2.12 1.78 -6.94
N GLY A 238 2.96 2.83 -7.04
CA GLY A 238 3.01 3.93 -6.07
C GLY A 238 1.63 4.55 -5.82
N PHE A 239 0.91 4.90 -6.89
CA PHE A 239 -0.43 5.49 -6.87
C PHE A 239 -1.54 4.52 -6.47
N ALA A 240 -1.44 3.24 -6.82
CA ALA A 240 -2.46 2.26 -6.46
C ALA A 240 -2.64 2.17 -4.94
N ARG A 241 -1.55 2.32 -4.16
CA ARG A 241 -1.58 2.30 -2.69
C ARG A 241 -2.52 3.33 -2.07
N PRO A 242 -2.33 4.66 -2.26
CA PRO A 242 -3.25 5.67 -1.73
C PRO A 242 -4.66 5.56 -2.34
N VAL A 243 -4.79 5.18 -3.62
CA VAL A 243 -6.12 5.03 -4.25
C VAL A 243 -6.93 3.92 -3.57
N GLY A 244 -6.34 2.75 -3.32
CA GLY A 244 -7.04 1.67 -2.62
C GLY A 244 -7.42 2.05 -1.18
N LEU A 245 -6.57 2.81 -0.46
CA LEU A 245 -6.95 3.37 0.84
C LEU A 245 -8.07 4.41 0.74
N GLY A 246 -8.07 5.23 -0.31
CA GLY A 246 -9.17 6.16 -0.61
C GLY A 246 -10.50 5.42 -0.80
N VAL A 247 -10.50 4.29 -1.49
CA VAL A 247 -11.68 3.42 -1.63
C VAL A 247 -12.15 2.89 -0.27
N ILE A 248 -11.24 2.51 0.62
CA ILE A 248 -11.56 2.08 1.98
C ILE A 248 -12.15 3.24 2.79
N LEU A 249 -11.56 4.43 2.71
CA LEU A 249 -12.09 5.65 3.36
C LEU A 249 -13.51 5.97 2.89
N LEU A 250 -13.77 5.88 1.59
CA LEU A 250 -15.11 6.04 1.03
C LEU A 250 -16.09 4.99 1.57
N GLY A 251 -15.64 3.74 1.68
CA GLY A 251 -16.42 2.66 2.28
C GLY A 251 -16.78 2.93 3.74
N LEU A 252 -15.81 3.39 4.53
CA LEU A 252 -16.03 3.81 5.91
C LEU A 252 -17.01 4.99 5.97
N ALA A 253 -16.80 6.05 5.18
CA ALA A 253 -17.66 7.23 5.16
C ALA A 253 -19.12 6.91 4.79
N ARG A 254 -19.34 6.07 3.76
CA ARG A 254 -20.69 5.64 3.38
C ARG A 254 -21.36 4.81 4.47
N ALA A 255 -20.62 3.88 5.07
CA ALA A 255 -21.14 3.09 6.19
C ALA A 255 -21.51 3.96 7.41
N GLN A 256 -20.85 5.12 7.58
CA GLN A 256 -21.21 6.12 8.59
C GLN A 256 -22.52 6.83 8.26
N GLU A 257 -22.69 7.30 7.02
CA GLU A 257 -23.90 8.01 6.58
C GLU A 257 -25.16 7.13 6.73
N THR A 258 -25.09 5.88 6.25
CA THR A 258 -26.23 4.94 6.35
C THR A 258 -26.66 4.69 7.79
N ARG A 259 -25.72 4.66 8.75
CA ARG A 259 -26.03 4.42 10.17
C ARG A 259 -26.57 5.66 10.88
N ARG A 260 -26.21 6.87 10.44
CA ARG A 260 -26.76 8.12 10.98
C ARG A 260 -28.20 8.39 10.52
N GLY A 261 -28.57 7.97 9.31
CA GLY A 261 -29.94 8.10 8.82
C GLY A 261 -30.94 7.10 9.43
N ALA A 262 -30.46 6.12 10.19
CA ALA A 262 -31.27 5.08 10.83
C ALA A 262 -31.47 5.29 12.34
N SER A 263 -30.95 6.39 12.91
CA SER A 263 -31.06 6.77 14.32
C SER A 263 -31.81 8.08 14.48
#